data_AF-A0A8S2HM75-F1
#
_entry.id   AF-A0A8S2HM75-F1
#
_cell.length_a   1.000
_cell.length_b   1.000
_cell.length_c   1.000
_cell.angle_alpha   90.00
_cell.angle_beta   90.00
_cell.angle_gamma   90.00
#
_symmetry.space_group_name_H-M   'P 1'
#
loop_
_entity.id
_entity.type
_entity.pdbx_description
1 polymer ?
#
loop_
_entity_poly.entity_id
_entity_poly.type
_entity_poly.pdbx_seq_one_letter_code
_entity_poly.pdbx_strand_id
1 'polypeptide(L)'
;MDNYNSLNKQVPVLYPTYEEFKNLSAYIISQEQRIIQSQFGAFKIVPPFRWVPVTNCFSSIRIKSYLTQRITPSSKVNHVYQIKNIITTKRRAMFYEEFKRLAESEHHHLSDSIDDVEEYFWKSIHEQTSTMHPPIYAADINSSLFSKKETICSFSNLKSLLNYYPLDIKDRLENFVNDNNLIELSGDEKLCTAPIQHKTLLIHPNLLIQNNIDCHQIIQKQNEIVCILPRSYHFGFNCGLNIAEAINYALPSWINYGMKTKICSCVQPVVKLDMQHFTTDIVDKFEQDIGKTKLPLTNFSFSQQPTDPITHVSDLFVGKSMLH
;
A
#
# COMPACT_ATOMS: atom_id res chain seq x y z
N MET A 1 25.98 -11.13 13.09
CA MET A 1 25.24 -10.15 12.26
C MET A 1 24.97 -10.73 10.86
N ASP A 2 24.84 -12.07 10.73
CA ASP A 2 25.19 -12.75 9.47
C ASP A 2 24.02 -13.42 8.74
N ASN A 3 22.78 -13.24 9.21
CA ASN A 3 21.57 -13.80 8.57
C ASN A 3 20.72 -12.76 7.82
N TYR A 4 21.06 -11.47 7.89
CA TYR A 4 20.31 -10.43 7.18
C TYR A 4 20.66 -10.42 5.69
N ASN A 5 21.94 -10.57 5.33
CA ASN A 5 22.40 -10.52 3.93
C ASN A 5 21.92 -11.72 3.07
N SER A 6 21.29 -12.74 3.66
CA SER A 6 20.59 -13.80 2.91
C SER A 6 19.17 -13.40 2.44
N LEU A 7 18.72 -12.17 2.72
CA LEU A 7 17.44 -11.57 2.27
C LEU A 7 17.32 -11.37 0.75
N ASN A 8 18.36 -11.69 -0.02
CA ASN A 8 18.48 -11.45 -1.47
C ASN A 8 17.58 -12.33 -2.37
N LYS A 9 16.42 -12.77 -1.89
CA LYS A 9 15.37 -13.24 -2.79
C LYS A 9 14.58 -12.02 -3.27
N GLN A 10 15.01 -11.50 -4.42
CA GLN A 10 14.26 -10.45 -5.12
C GLN A 10 12.84 -10.95 -5.41
N VAL A 11 11.85 -10.12 -5.07
CA VAL A 11 10.47 -10.38 -5.46
C VAL A 11 10.36 -10.51 -6.98
N PRO A 12 9.35 -11.23 -7.50
CA PRO A 12 9.15 -11.32 -8.94
C PRO A 12 9.04 -9.93 -9.57
N VAL A 13 9.77 -9.75 -10.67
CA VAL A 13 9.69 -8.53 -11.50
C VAL A 13 9.10 -8.89 -12.86
N LEU A 14 8.03 -8.20 -13.22
CA LEU A 14 7.32 -8.38 -14.48
C LEU A 14 7.69 -7.26 -15.45
N TYR A 15 7.88 -7.63 -16.70
CA TYR A 15 8.27 -6.75 -17.80
C TYR A 15 7.26 -6.89 -18.95
N PRO A 16 6.06 -6.31 -18.83
CA PRO A 16 5.07 -6.36 -19.90
C PRO A 16 5.59 -5.65 -21.15
N THR A 17 5.24 -6.18 -22.31
CA THR A 17 5.31 -5.46 -23.58
C THR A 17 4.32 -4.29 -23.58
N TYR A 18 4.48 -3.34 -24.50
CA TYR A 18 3.57 -2.21 -24.62
C TYR A 18 2.11 -2.64 -24.88
N GLU A 19 1.90 -3.69 -25.67
CA GLU A 19 0.55 -4.22 -25.95
C GLU A 19 -0.06 -4.91 -24.73
N GLU A 20 0.73 -5.67 -23.96
CA GLU A 20 0.29 -6.25 -22.70
C GLU A 20 -0.05 -5.17 -21.66
N PHE A 21 0.75 -4.09 -21.63
CA PHE A 21 0.60 -3.02 -20.66
C PHE A 21 -0.66 -2.16 -20.87
N LYS A 22 -1.18 -2.07 -22.10
CA LYS A 22 -2.46 -1.40 -22.41
C LYS A 22 -3.64 -1.97 -21.63
N ASN A 23 -3.57 -3.24 -21.25
CA ASN A 23 -4.55 -3.88 -20.38
C ASN A 23 -3.83 -4.55 -19.21
N LEU A 24 -3.28 -3.69 -18.34
CA LEU A 24 -2.51 -4.12 -17.17
C LEU A 24 -3.29 -5.12 -16.29
N SER A 25 -4.60 -4.94 -16.14
CA SER A 25 -5.48 -5.86 -15.39
C SER A 25 -5.44 -7.28 -15.99
N ALA A 26 -5.64 -7.42 -17.30
CA ALA A 26 -5.56 -8.70 -17.98
C ALA A 26 -4.16 -9.31 -17.94
N TYR A 27 -3.12 -8.48 -17.98
CA TYR A 27 -1.73 -8.91 -17.83
C TYR A 27 -1.46 -9.45 -16.42
N ILE A 28 -1.80 -8.73 -15.36
CA ILE A 28 -1.62 -9.18 -13.98
C ILE A 28 -2.32 -10.52 -13.75
N ILE A 29 -3.58 -10.65 -14.21
CA ILE A 29 -4.34 -11.90 -14.10
C ILE A 29 -3.62 -13.06 -14.80
N SER A 30 -3.05 -12.83 -15.99
CA SER A 30 -2.32 -13.87 -16.72
C SER A 30 -1.07 -14.36 -15.97
N GLN A 31 -0.51 -13.52 -15.10
CA GLN A 31 0.66 -13.83 -14.29
C GLN A 31 0.28 -14.30 -12.86
N GLU A 32 -1.00 -14.20 -12.48
CA GLU A 32 -1.45 -14.36 -11.09
C GLU A 32 -1.06 -15.72 -10.51
N GLN A 33 -1.28 -16.81 -11.24
CA GLN A 33 -0.89 -18.15 -10.75
C GLN A 33 0.62 -18.24 -10.49
N ARG A 34 1.44 -17.71 -11.40
CA ARG A 34 2.90 -17.67 -11.25
C ARG A 34 3.32 -16.83 -10.04
N ILE A 35 2.64 -15.70 -9.83
CA ILE A 35 2.89 -14.79 -8.70
C ILE A 35 2.50 -15.48 -7.38
N ILE A 36 1.32 -16.09 -7.29
CA ILE A 36 0.87 -16.79 -6.08
C ILE A 36 1.78 -17.99 -5.76
N GLN A 37 2.17 -18.77 -6.77
CA GLN A 37 3.08 -19.91 -6.60
C GLN A 37 4.49 -19.50 -6.17
N SER A 38 4.89 -18.24 -6.43
CA SER A 38 6.21 -17.75 -6.01
C SER A 38 6.34 -17.59 -4.50
N GLN A 39 5.24 -17.67 -3.74
CA GLN A 39 5.16 -17.51 -2.28
C GLN A 39 5.61 -16.14 -1.76
N PHE A 40 5.88 -15.17 -2.64
CA PHE A 40 6.13 -13.79 -2.24
C PHE A 40 4.81 -13.05 -2.02
N GLY A 41 4.77 -12.19 -0.99
CA GLY A 41 3.63 -11.34 -0.70
C GLY A 41 3.49 -10.11 -1.62
N ALA A 42 4.38 -9.95 -2.59
CA ALA A 42 4.40 -8.79 -3.47
C ALA A 42 5.22 -9.08 -4.74
N PHE A 43 5.00 -8.26 -5.75
CA PHE A 43 5.75 -8.27 -6.99
C PHE A 43 5.88 -6.86 -7.56
N LYS A 44 6.80 -6.69 -8.50
CA LYS A 44 7.07 -5.43 -9.16
C LYS A 44 6.73 -5.50 -10.64
N ILE A 45 6.24 -4.42 -11.21
CA ILE A 45 6.05 -4.26 -12.65
C ILE A 45 6.91 -3.08 -13.09
N VAL A 46 7.79 -3.34 -14.05
CA VAL A 46 8.57 -2.29 -14.73
C VAL A 46 7.84 -1.97 -16.04
N PRO A 47 7.21 -0.80 -16.17
CA PRO A 47 6.49 -0.45 -17.39
C PRO A 47 7.39 -0.43 -18.62
N PRO A 48 6.83 -0.66 -19.83
CA PRO A 48 7.60 -0.58 -21.07
C PRO A 48 8.21 0.80 -21.25
N PHE A 49 9.45 0.88 -21.76
CA PHE A 49 10.17 2.15 -21.95
C PHE A 49 9.42 3.20 -22.79
N ARG A 50 8.54 2.77 -23.71
CA ARG A 50 7.72 3.65 -24.55
C ARG A 50 6.55 4.28 -23.80
N TRP A 51 6.19 3.72 -22.65
CA TRP A 51 5.16 4.29 -21.80
C TRP A 51 5.80 5.33 -20.89
N VAL A 52 5.49 6.59 -21.16
CA VAL A 52 5.82 7.70 -20.28
C VAL A 52 4.50 8.18 -19.71
N PRO A 53 4.29 8.14 -18.39
CA PRO A 53 3.06 8.69 -17.81
C PRO A 53 2.95 10.16 -18.20
N VAL A 54 1.86 10.55 -18.86
CA VAL A 54 1.60 11.97 -19.05
C VAL A 54 1.29 12.53 -17.66
N THR A 55 2.21 13.27 -17.05
CA THR A 55 2.01 13.84 -15.71
C THR A 55 1.25 15.15 -15.78
N ASN A 56 0.38 15.38 -14.79
CA ASN A 56 -0.03 16.74 -14.49
C ASN A 56 1.13 17.47 -13.78
N CYS A 57 1.23 18.78 -13.96
CA CYS A 57 2.19 19.58 -13.20
C CYS A 57 1.89 19.41 -11.70
N PHE A 58 2.86 18.89 -10.92
CA PHE A 58 2.71 18.66 -9.48
C PHE A 58 2.33 19.95 -8.72
N SER A 59 2.59 21.11 -9.32
CA SER A 59 2.28 22.44 -8.78
C SER A 59 0.80 22.63 -8.42
N SER A 60 -0.14 21.92 -9.07
CA SER A 60 -1.57 22.03 -8.74
C SER A 60 -2.00 21.18 -7.55
N ILE A 61 -1.14 20.29 -7.06
CA ILE A 61 -1.47 19.42 -5.93
C ILE A 61 -1.53 20.27 -4.65
N ARG A 62 -2.70 20.27 -4.03
CA ARG A 62 -2.98 21.01 -2.80
C ARG A 62 -2.96 20.06 -1.61
N ILE A 63 -2.05 20.32 -0.68
CA ILE A 63 -1.85 19.58 0.56
C ILE A 63 -2.62 20.32 1.67
N LYS A 64 -3.73 19.72 2.11
CA LYS A 64 -4.58 20.31 3.18
C LYS A 64 -3.94 20.16 4.56
N SER A 65 -3.26 19.05 4.78
CA SER A 65 -2.54 18.71 6.01
C SER A 65 -1.39 17.79 5.67
N TYR A 66 -0.40 17.74 6.57
CA TYR A 66 0.64 16.73 6.57
C TYR A 66 0.80 16.20 7.99
N LEU A 67 1.36 15.01 8.13
CA LEU A 67 1.66 14.40 9.41
C LEU A 67 3.16 14.46 9.69
N THR A 68 3.49 14.59 10.96
CA THR A 68 4.83 14.36 11.49
C THR A 68 4.84 12.96 12.09
N GLN A 69 5.75 12.12 11.63
CA GLN A 69 5.83 10.74 12.08
C GLN A 69 6.88 10.59 13.18
N ARG A 70 6.46 10.14 14.37
CA ARG A 70 7.37 9.80 15.46
C ARG A 70 7.44 8.30 15.63
N ILE A 71 8.66 7.76 15.67
CA ILE A 71 8.92 6.34 15.89
C ILE A 71 9.61 6.20 17.25
N THR A 72 9.07 5.36 18.12
CA THR A 72 9.59 5.14 19.47
C THR A 72 9.83 3.66 19.70
N PRO A 73 11.00 3.23 20.22
CA PRO A 73 11.23 1.84 20.60
C PRO A 73 10.19 1.35 21.61
N SER A 74 9.79 0.10 21.47
CA SER A 74 8.96 -0.59 22.45
C SER A 74 9.73 -0.78 23.75
N SER A 75 9.10 -0.46 24.88
CA SER A 75 9.68 -0.72 26.20
C SER A 75 9.67 -2.20 26.60
N LYS A 76 8.98 -3.05 25.83
CA LYS A 76 8.75 -4.47 26.17
C LYS A 76 9.59 -5.44 25.35
N VAL A 77 9.86 -5.11 24.10
CA VAL A 77 10.51 -6.03 23.14
C VAL A 77 11.52 -5.25 22.32
N ASN A 78 12.78 -5.68 22.36
CA ASN A 78 13.83 -5.10 21.53
C ASN A 78 13.50 -5.26 20.04
N HIS A 79 13.94 -4.30 19.22
CA HIS A 79 13.71 -4.29 17.76
C HIS A 79 12.25 -4.20 17.32
N VAL A 80 11.34 -3.86 18.25
CA VAL A 80 9.96 -3.48 17.96
C VAL A 80 9.80 -1.99 18.25
N TYR A 81 9.08 -1.29 17.39
CA TYR A 81 8.89 0.15 17.46
C TYR A 81 7.42 0.51 17.24
N GLN A 82 6.98 1.59 17.89
CA GLN A 82 5.65 2.16 17.75
C GLN A 82 5.72 3.43 16.91
N ILE A 83 4.85 3.52 15.91
CA ILE A 83 4.66 4.71 15.07
C ILE A 83 3.51 5.52 15.66
N LYS A 84 3.75 6.81 15.87
CA LYS A 84 2.75 7.80 16.25
C LYS A 84 2.71 8.92 15.21
N ASN A 85 1.62 8.98 14.46
CA ASN A 85 1.37 10.03 13.49
C ASN A 85 0.75 11.24 14.20
N ILE A 86 1.38 12.40 14.08
CA ILE A 86 0.87 13.67 14.61
C ILE A 86 0.43 14.51 13.42
N ILE A 87 -0.88 14.60 13.21
CA ILE A 87 -1.45 15.40 12.12
C ILE A 87 -1.27 16.88 12.44
N THR A 88 -0.57 17.60 11.57
CA THR A 88 -0.42 19.05 11.69
C THR A 88 -1.52 19.75 10.90
N THR A 89 -2.62 20.09 11.58
CA THR A 89 -3.76 20.84 11.00
C THR A 89 -3.67 22.35 11.21
N LYS A 90 -2.76 22.82 12.07
CA LYS A 90 -2.63 24.24 12.44
C LYS A 90 -2.03 25.12 11.34
N ARG A 91 -1.54 24.54 10.24
CA ARG A 91 -0.96 25.30 9.11
C ARG A 91 -1.99 25.47 7.99
N ARG A 92 -1.89 26.58 7.27
CA ARG A 92 -2.67 26.81 6.04
C ARG A 92 -2.39 25.70 5.04
N ALA A 93 -3.41 25.25 4.32
CA ALA A 93 -3.23 24.39 3.16
C ALA A 93 -2.19 25.01 2.22
N MET A 94 -1.30 24.16 1.70
CA MET A 94 -0.16 24.58 0.90
C MET A 94 -0.12 23.82 -0.43
N PHE A 95 0.58 24.36 -1.41
CA PHE A 95 0.84 23.63 -2.65
C PHE A 95 2.07 22.73 -2.51
N TYR A 96 2.20 21.76 -3.41
CA TYR A 96 3.34 20.84 -3.46
C TYR A 96 4.70 21.56 -3.38
N GLU A 97 4.89 22.66 -4.11
CA GLU A 97 6.16 23.40 -4.10
C GLU A 97 6.53 23.98 -2.73
N GLU A 98 5.53 24.37 -1.92
CA GLU A 98 5.77 24.85 -0.56
C GLU A 98 6.13 23.67 0.37
N PHE A 99 5.45 22.53 0.21
CA PHE A 99 5.77 21.31 0.96
C PHE A 99 7.14 20.75 0.61
N LYS A 100 7.51 20.76 -0.67
CA LYS A 100 8.83 20.37 -1.16
C LYS A 100 9.93 21.15 -0.47
N ARG A 101 9.85 22.48 -0.43
CA ARG A 101 10.84 23.32 0.28
C ARG A 101 10.91 23.00 1.77
N LEU A 102 9.78 22.66 2.40
CA LEU A 102 9.76 22.26 3.80
C LEU A 102 10.48 20.91 4.00
N ALA A 103 10.21 19.92 3.15
CA ALA A 103 10.84 18.61 3.22
C ALA A 103 12.34 18.65 2.88
N GLU A 104 12.76 19.48 1.93
CA GLU A 104 14.17 19.63 1.52
C GLU A 104 14.99 20.50 2.48
N SER A 105 14.34 21.33 3.31
CA SER A 105 15.05 22.15 4.30
C SER A 105 15.73 21.33 5.39
N GLU A 106 15.36 20.05 5.52
CA GLU A 106 16.03 19.07 6.37
C GLU A 106 17.08 18.35 5.50
N HIS A 107 18.34 18.80 5.62
CA HIS A 107 19.44 18.24 4.84
C HIS A 107 19.71 16.78 5.26
N HIS A 108 19.27 15.83 4.43
CA HIS A 108 19.65 14.42 4.53
C HIS A 108 20.62 14.11 3.39
N HIS A 109 21.90 13.87 3.72
CA HIS A 109 22.81 13.26 2.75
C HIS A 109 22.50 11.77 2.70
N LEU A 110 21.97 11.32 1.58
CA LEU A 110 21.61 9.93 1.36
C LEU A 110 22.80 9.23 0.70
N SER A 111 23.18 8.06 1.23
CA SER A 111 24.19 7.21 0.61
C SER A 111 23.68 6.69 -0.73
N ASP A 112 24.59 6.42 -1.67
CA ASP A 112 24.28 5.75 -2.94
C ASP A 112 23.98 4.24 -2.75
N SER A 113 24.34 3.68 -1.58
CA SER A 113 24.11 2.29 -1.21
C SER A 113 22.79 2.14 -0.47
N ILE A 114 21.91 1.26 -0.97
CA ILE A 114 20.63 0.96 -0.32
C ILE A 114 20.83 0.32 1.06
N ASP A 115 21.86 -0.52 1.21
CA ASP A 115 22.17 -1.15 2.49
C ASP A 115 22.54 -0.08 3.53
N ASP A 116 23.30 0.94 3.14
CA ASP A 116 23.69 2.05 4.02
C ASP A 116 22.48 2.90 4.41
N VAL A 117 21.56 3.15 3.46
CA VAL A 117 20.32 3.90 3.72
C VAL A 117 19.44 3.14 4.70
N GLU A 118 19.33 1.82 4.56
CA GLU A 118 18.58 0.97 5.48
C GLU A 118 19.23 0.91 6.87
N GLU A 119 20.55 0.74 6.95
CA GLU A 119 21.29 0.77 8.21
C GLU A 119 21.11 2.13 8.92
N TYR A 120 21.23 3.22 8.17
CA TYR A 120 21.00 4.57 8.67
C TYR A 120 19.57 4.74 9.20
N PHE A 121 18.56 4.27 8.47
CA PHE A 121 17.17 4.29 8.92
C PHE A 121 17.01 3.58 10.27
N TRP A 122 17.45 2.33 10.38
CA TRP A 122 17.29 1.54 11.62
C TRP A 122 18.09 2.13 12.80
N LYS A 123 19.27 2.68 12.53
CA LYS A 123 20.08 3.37 13.54
C LYS A 123 19.41 4.64 14.04
N SER A 124 18.90 5.48 13.13
CA SER A 124 18.25 6.75 13.45
C SER A 124 17.04 6.58 14.37
N ILE A 125 16.21 5.55 14.13
CA ILE A 125 15.03 5.28 14.96
C ILE A 125 15.40 4.67 16.33
N HIS A 126 16.51 3.94 16.41
CA HIS A 126 16.97 3.30 17.63
C HIS A 126 17.61 4.32 18.59
N GLU A 127 18.50 5.16 18.06
CA GLU A 127 19.26 6.14 18.85
C GLU A 127 18.43 7.36 19.25
N GLN A 128 17.23 7.53 18.70
CA GLN A 128 16.34 8.67 18.93
C GLN A 128 17.10 10.01 18.92
N THR A 129 18.03 10.16 17.97
CA THR A 129 18.95 11.30 17.94
C THR A 129 18.13 12.60 17.98
N SER A 130 18.20 13.29 19.12
CA SER A 130 17.36 14.47 19.43
C SER A 130 17.64 15.68 18.54
N THR A 131 18.62 15.54 17.63
CA THR A 131 19.02 16.51 16.61
C THR A 131 18.27 16.35 15.29
N MET A 132 17.52 15.27 15.08
CA MET A 132 16.73 15.09 13.86
C MET A 132 15.30 15.53 14.09
N HIS A 133 14.83 16.46 13.27
CA HIS A 133 13.42 16.75 13.20
C HIS A 133 12.67 15.51 12.69
N PRO A 134 11.51 15.17 13.28
CA PRO A 134 10.74 14.02 12.86
C PRO A 134 10.22 14.21 11.43
N PRO A 135 10.33 13.19 10.56
CA PRO A 135 10.01 13.31 9.14
C PRO A 135 8.54 13.67 8.93
N ILE A 136 8.29 14.42 7.85
CA ILE A 136 6.96 14.85 7.44
C ILE A 136 6.47 14.06 6.24
N TYR A 137 5.17 13.74 6.24
CA TYR A 137 4.51 13.02 5.16
C TYR A 137 3.18 13.68 4.82
N ALA A 138 2.92 13.88 3.53
CA ALA A 138 1.61 14.27 3.03
C ALA A 138 0.95 13.04 2.41
N ALA A 139 -0.04 12.46 3.11
CA ALA A 139 -0.69 11.21 2.76
C ALA A 139 -2.20 11.42 2.50
N ASP A 140 -2.83 10.44 1.85
CA ASP A 140 -4.28 10.39 1.59
C ASP A 140 -4.82 11.63 0.84
N ILE A 141 -4.02 12.19 -0.07
CA ILE A 141 -4.41 13.30 -0.93
C ILE A 141 -5.25 12.75 -2.09
N ASN A 142 -6.52 13.14 -2.17
CA ASN A 142 -7.39 12.79 -3.29
C ASN A 142 -7.00 13.57 -4.56
N SER A 143 -6.04 13.05 -5.30
CA SER A 143 -5.56 13.57 -6.58
C SER A 143 -4.91 12.45 -7.39
N SER A 144 -4.85 12.61 -8.71
CA SER A 144 -4.12 11.70 -9.59
C SER A 144 -2.94 12.43 -10.23
N LEU A 145 -1.80 11.76 -10.24
CA LEU A 145 -0.57 12.19 -10.91
C LEU A 145 -0.66 11.99 -12.42
N PHE A 146 -1.57 11.12 -12.88
CA PHE A 146 -1.84 10.90 -14.29
C PHE A 146 -2.66 12.05 -14.88
N SER A 147 -2.30 12.43 -16.10
CA SER A 147 -3.11 13.33 -16.92
C SER A 147 -4.42 12.67 -17.30
N LYS A 148 -5.49 13.45 -17.43
CA LYS A 148 -6.77 12.99 -17.99
C LYS A 148 -6.64 12.44 -19.42
N LYS A 149 -5.54 12.73 -20.12
CA LYS A 149 -5.23 12.22 -21.46
C LYS A 149 -4.53 10.85 -21.45
N GLU A 150 -4.06 10.37 -20.30
CA GLU A 150 -3.41 9.07 -20.17
C GLU A 150 -4.46 7.96 -20.26
N THR A 151 -4.33 7.09 -21.26
CA THR A 151 -5.33 6.05 -21.55
C THR A 151 -4.81 4.63 -21.35
N ILE A 152 -3.49 4.43 -21.20
CA ILE A 152 -2.86 3.11 -21.28
C ILE A 152 -2.67 2.50 -19.88
N CYS A 153 -2.37 3.32 -18.88
CA CYS A 153 -2.28 2.85 -17.49
C CYS A 153 -2.44 4.02 -16.50
N SER A 154 -3.65 4.59 -16.42
CA SER A 154 -4.02 5.46 -15.30
C SER A 154 -4.62 4.60 -14.19
N PHE A 155 -4.25 4.85 -12.94
CA PHE A 155 -4.86 4.15 -11.80
C PHE A 155 -6.38 4.44 -11.69
N SER A 156 -6.83 5.59 -12.19
CA SER A 156 -8.27 5.89 -12.30
C SER A 156 -9.03 4.96 -13.25
N ASN A 157 -8.34 4.39 -14.24
CA ASN A 157 -8.93 3.60 -15.32
C ASN A 157 -8.56 2.11 -15.22
N LEU A 158 -7.80 1.72 -14.20
CA LEU A 158 -7.39 0.34 -14.01
C LEU A 158 -8.61 -0.50 -13.63
N LYS A 159 -9.03 -1.39 -14.54
CA LYS A 159 -10.19 -2.27 -14.35
C LYS A 159 -9.94 -3.19 -13.17
N SER A 160 -10.71 -3.00 -12.10
CA SER A 160 -10.68 -3.69 -10.81
C SER A 160 -12.06 -4.22 -10.49
N LEU A 161 -12.14 -5.35 -9.79
CA LEU A 161 -13.42 -5.85 -9.27
C LEU A 161 -14.09 -4.82 -8.33
N LEU A 162 -13.29 -4.00 -7.62
CA LEU A 162 -13.81 -2.92 -6.76
C LEU A 162 -14.57 -1.84 -7.54
N ASN A 163 -14.36 -1.70 -8.86
CA ASN A 163 -15.11 -0.73 -9.66
C ASN A 163 -16.60 -1.09 -9.81
N TYR A 164 -16.98 -2.34 -9.55
CA TYR A 164 -18.36 -2.80 -9.60
C TYR A 164 -19.06 -2.70 -8.24
N TYR A 165 -18.33 -2.32 -7.19
CA TYR A 165 -18.91 -2.09 -5.88
C TYR A 165 -19.60 -0.71 -5.85
N PRO A 166 -20.80 -0.58 -5.26
CA PRO A 166 -21.50 0.70 -5.12
C PRO A 166 -20.69 1.62 -4.19
N LEU A 167 -19.84 2.46 -4.78
CA LEU A 167 -18.99 3.41 -4.06
C LEU A 167 -19.80 4.54 -3.40
N ASP A 168 -21.04 4.77 -3.85
CA ASP A 168 -21.93 5.77 -3.28
C ASP A 168 -22.18 5.53 -1.78
N ILE A 169 -22.22 4.28 -1.32
CA ILE A 169 -22.39 3.94 0.10
C ILE A 169 -21.12 4.24 0.90
N LYS A 170 -19.93 4.00 0.33
CA LYS A 170 -18.65 4.31 0.98
C LYS A 170 -18.48 5.82 1.13
N ASP A 171 -18.68 6.58 0.06
CA ASP A 171 -18.56 8.04 0.09
C ASP A 171 -19.62 8.67 1.01
N ARG A 172 -20.85 8.13 1.02
CA ARG A 172 -21.90 8.57 1.96
C ARG A 172 -21.55 8.26 3.42
N LEU A 173 -20.93 7.11 3.70
CA LEU A 173 -20.50 6.74 5.04
C LEU A 173 -19.31 7.59 5.51
N GLU A 174 -18.30 7.79 4.64
CA GLU A 174 -17.15 8.66 4.93
C GLU A 174 -17.60 10.11 5.16
N ASN A 175 -18.49 10.64 4.31
CA ASN A 175 -19.08 11.97 4.50
C ASN A 175 -19.88 12.03 5.80
N PHE A 176 -20.74 11.04 6.07
CA PHE A 176 -21.50 11.00 7.33
C PHE A 176 -20.60 10.98 8.57
N VAL A 177 -19.53 10.18 8.58
CA VAL A 177 -18.60 10.09 9.70
C VAL A 177 -17.83 11.40 9.90
N ASN A 178 -17.37 12.01 8.81
CA ASN A 178 -16.67 13.29 8.85
C ASN A 178 -17.59 14.45 9.27
N ASP A 179 -18.79 14.52 8.69
CA ASP A 179 -19.77 15.58 8.95
C ASP A 179 -20.31 15.55 10.40
N ASN A 180 -20.28 14.37 11.04
CA ASN A 180 -20.78 14.19 12.40
C ASN A 180 -19.65 14.02 13.44
N ASN A 181 -18.37 14.21 13.07
CA ASN A 181 -17.21 14.07 13.96
C ASN A 181 -17.23 12.77 14.80
N LEU A 182 -17.68 11.65 14.22
CA LEU A 182 -17.90 10.39 14.96
C LEU A 182 -16.59 9.67 15.37
N ILE A 183 -15.44 10.31 15.17
CA ILE A 183 -14.12 9.77 15.50
C ILE A 183 -13.73 10.27 16.89
N GLU A 184 -14.08 9.53 17.93
CA GLU A 184 -13.43 9.61 19.23
C GLU A 184 -12.33 8.55 19.31
N LEU A 185 -11.08 8.97 19.20
CA LEU A 185 -9.92 8.12 19.50
C LEU A 185 -9.87 7.93 21.02
N SER A 186 -10.55 6.89 21.52
CA SER A 186 -10.48 6.47 22.90
C SER A 186 -9.61 5.22 23.03
N GLY A 187 -8.72 5.26 24.03
CA GLY A 187 -7.76 4.21 24.30
C GLY A 187 -8.40 3.00 24.96
N ASP A 188 -8.43 1.89 24.23
CA ASP A 188 -8.12 0.58 24.78
C ASP A 188 -7.63 -0.36 23.65
N GLU A 189 -6.38 -0.14 23.24
CA GLU A 189 -5.70 -0.93 22.18
C GLU A 189 -5.48 -2.40 22.55
N LYS A 190 -5.89 -2.86 23.76
CA LYS A 190 -5.64 -4.22 24.24
C LYS A 190 -6.69 -5.26 23.82
N LEU A 191 -7.83 -4.84 23.26
CA LEU A 191 -8.97 -5.72 22.91
C LEU A 191 -9.30 -5.74 21.41
N CYS A 192 -8.41 -5.22 20.55
CA CYS A 192 -8.64 -5.21 19.11
C CYS A 192 -8.53 -6.61 18.50
N THR A 193 -9.50 -6.96 17.65
CA THR A 193 -9.50 -8.20 16.86
C THR A 193 -8.46 -8.21 15.75
N ALA A 194 -7.94 -7.05 15.33
CA ALA A 194 -7.01 -6.89 14.20
C ALA A 194 -5.98 -5.74 14.41
N PRO A 195 -5.15 -5.77 15.46
CA PRO A 195 -4.31 -4.64 15.87
C PRO A 195 -3.26 -4.21 14.83
N ILE A 196 -2.79 -5.14 13.99
CA ILE A 196 -1.79 -4.83 12.94
C ILE A 196 -2.39 -3.89 11.86
N GLN A 197 -3.72 -3.85 11.69
CA GLN A 197 -4.39 -2.95 10.74
C GLN A 197 -4.31 -1.47 11.13
N HIS A 198 -3.89 -1.15 12.35
CA HIS A 198 -3.72 0.24 12.79
C HIS A 198 -2.52 0.93 12.13
N LYS A 199 -1.63 0.17 11.48
CA LYS A 199 -0.41 0.69 10.83
C LYS A 199 0.50 1.48 11.79
N THR A 200 0.51 1.10 13.07
CA THR A 200 1.29 1.74 14.14
C THR A 200 2.49 0.90 14.61
N LEU A 201 2.69 -0.29 14.05
CA LEU A 201 3.74 -1.22 14.47
C LEU A 201 4.83 -1.31 13.41
N LEU A 202 6.08 -1.21 13.84
CA LEU A 202 7.26 -1.45 13.02
C LEU A 202 8.14 -2.50 13.71
N ILE A 203 8.61 -3.49 12.95
CA ILE A 203 9.44 -4.58 13.45
C ILE A 203 10.69 -4.67 12.59
N HIS A 204 11.86 -4.71 13.22
CA HIS A 204 13.11 -4.91 12.49
C HIS A 204 13.11 -6.29 11.80
N PRO A 205 13.52 -6.42 10.52
CA PRO A 205 13.41 -7.69 9.82
C PRO A 205 14.26 -8.82 10.43
N ASN A 206 15.42 -8.53 11.02
CA ASN A 206 16.16 -9.49 11.85
C ASN A 206 15.30 -10.22 12.90
N LEU A 207 14.40 -9.51 13.59
CA LEU A 207 13.52 -10.14 14.58
C LEU A 207 12.50 -11.07 13.92
N LEU A 208 11.98 -10.71 12.74
CA LEU A 208 11.07 -11.56 11.97
C LEU A 208 11.78 -12.86 11.55
N ILE A 209 12.97 -12.76 10.98
CA ILE A 209 13.76 -13.90 10.51
C ILE A 209 14.12 -14.84 11.67
N GLN A 210 14.57 -14.29 12.80
CA GLN A 210 14.88 -15.08 14.00
C GLN A 210 13.67 -15.87 14.54
N ASN A 211 12.46 -15.45 14.21
CA ASN A 211 11.21 -16.11 14.58
C ASN A 211 10.59 -16.92 13.43
N ASN A 212 11.39 -17.28 12.41
CA ASN A 212 10.95 -18.04 11.23
C ASN A 212 9.79 -17.37 10.45
N ILE A 213 9.78 -16.04 10.42
CA ILE A 213 8.85 -15.27 9.59
C ILE A 213 9.60 -14.82 8.34
N ASP A 214 9.15 -15.29 7.18
CA ASP A 214 9.69 -14.89 5.89
C ASP A 214 9.52 -13.38 5.67
N CYS A 215 10.62 -12.72 5.34
CA CYS A 215 10.66 -11.30 5.05
C CYS A 215 11.42 -11.10 3.74
N HIS A 216 10.96 -10.15 2.91
CA HIS A 216 11.56 -9.85 1.62
C HIS A 216 11.63 -8.34 1.43
N GLN A 217 12.72 -7.88 0.83
CA GLN A 217 12.93 -6.47 0.53
C GLN A 217 12.51 -6.16 -0.92
N ILE A 218 11.90 -5.00 -1.12
CA ILE A 218 11.55 -4.48 -2.44
C ILE A 218 12.05 -3.05 -2.53
N ILE A 219 12.90 -2.81 -3.54
CA ILE A 219 13.34 -1.47 -3.89
C ILE A 219 12.49 -1.01 -5.08
N GLN A 220 11.65 0.00 -4.83
CA GLN A 220 10.85 0.67 -5.86
C GLN A 220 11.59 1.91 -6.37
N LYS A 221 11.98 1.90 -7.63
CA LYS A 221 12.53 3.06 -8.33
C LYS A 221 11.42 3.90 -8.96
N GLN A 222 11.79 5.11 -9.39
CA GLN A 222 10.87 5.98 -10.11
C GLN A 222 10.27 5.25 -11.32
N ASN A 223 8.97 5.49 -11.53
CA ASN A 223 8.13 4.91 -12.57
C ASN A 223 7.84 3.41 -12.47
N GLU A 224 8.36 2.70 -11.46
CA GLU A 224 8.00 1.30 -11.22
C GLU A 224 6.68 1.19 -10.44
N ILE A 225 5.93 0.12 -10.69
CA ILE A 225 4.70 -0.20 -9.97
C ILE A 225 5.00 -1.35 -9.00
N VAL A 226 4.62 -1.20 -7.74
CA VAL A 226 4.66 -2.27 -6.75
C VAL A 226 3.23 -2.75 -6.49
N CYS A 227 3.05 -4.06 -6.52
CA CYS A 227 1.80 -4.73 -6.23
C CYS A 227 1.97 -5.59 -4.98
N ILE A 228 1.23 -5.30 -3.91
CA ILE A 228 1.20 -6.09 -2.68
C ILE A 228 0.01 -7.03 -2.74
N LEU A 229 0.22 -8.33 -2.56
CA LEU A 229 -0.83 -9.33 -2.64
C LEU A 229 -1.70 -9.37 -1.37
N PRO A 230 -2.95 -9.87 -1.47
CA PRO A 230 -3.78 -10.13 -0.31
C PRO A 230 -3.03 -10.98 0.73
N ARG A 231 -3.30 -10.74 2.02
CA ARG A 231 -2.68 -11.39 3.21
C ARG A 231 -1.20 -11.12 3.40
N SER A 232 -0.65 -10.15 2.67
CA SER A 232 0.75 -9.77 2.80
C SER A 232 0.90 -8.53 3.67
N TYR A 233 1.77 -8.62 4.67
CA TYR A 233 2.19 -7.46 5.43
C TYR A 233 3.34 -6.77 4.72
N HIS A 234 3.28 -5.45 4.70
CA HIS A 234 4.36 -4.62 4.20
C HIS A 234 4.54 -3.43 5.12
N PHE A 235 5.78 -2.99 5.22
CA PHE A 235 6.15 -1.68 5.73
C PHE A 235 7.25 -1.16 4.81
N GLY A 236 7.48 0.15 4.84
CA GLY A 236 8.52 0.76 4.05
C GLY A 236 8.83 2.14 4.59
N PHE A 237 9.95 2.69 4.13
CA PHE A 237 10.36 4.05 4.37
C PHE A 237 10.78 4.66 3.03
N ASN A 238 10.67 5.98 2.93
CA ASN A 238 11.12 6.69 1.75
C ASN A 238 12.62 6.97 1.88
N CYS A 239 13.36 6.73 0.81
CA CYS A 239 14.78 7.10 0.76
C CYS A 239 14.98 8.61 0.67
N GLY A 240 13.99 9.39 0.23
CA GLY A 240 14.10 10.84 0.06
C GLY A 240 12.75 11.46 -0.30
N LEU A 241 12.78 12.71 -0.80
CA LEU A 241 11.58 13.37 -1.29
C LEU A 241 11.05 12.65 -2.53
N ASN A 242 9.93 11.97 -2.39
CA ASN A 242 9.24 11.36 -3.52
C ASN A 242 7.74 11.70 -3.53
N ILE A 243 7.08 11.26 -4.59
CA ILE A 243 5.62 11.31 -4.70
C ILE A 243 5.15 9.99 -5.28
N ALA A 244 4.12 9.41 -4.68
CA ALA A 244 3.52 8.17 -5.14
C ALA A 244 2.00 8.31 -5.24
N GLU A 245 1.43 7.66 -6.25
CA GLU A 245 -0.01 7.41 -6.34
C GLU A 245 -0.25 5.94 -5.99
N ALA A 246 -1.35 5.64 -5.29
CA ALA A 246 -1.72 4.28 -4.97
C ALA A 246 -3.23 4.09 -4.91
N ILE A 247 -3.66 2.87 -5.23
CA ILE A 247 -5.05 2.43 -5.12
C ILE A 247 -5.13 1.04 -4.51
N ASN A 248 -6.26 0.75 -3.88
CA ASN A 248 -6.67 -0.63 -3.65
C ASN A 248 -7.26 -1.19 -4.94
N TYR A 249 -6.87 -2.42 -5.24
CA TYR A 249 -7.20 -3.14 -6.46
C TYR A 249 -7.70 -4.53 -6.09
N ALA A 250 -8.58 -5.13 -6.89
CA ALA A 250 -9.07 -6.48 -6.64
C ALA A 250 -9.24 -7.26 -7.94
N LEU A 251 -8.78 -8.51 -7.90
CA LEU A 251 -8.99 -9.54 -8.92
C LEU A 251 -10.02 -10.55 -8.41
N PRO A 252 -10.63 -11.40 -9.25
CA PRO A 252 -11.60 -12.39 -8.80
C PRO A 252 -11.10 -13.29 -7.64
N SER A 253 -9.81 -13.64 -7.66
CA SER A 253 -9.15 -14.41 -6.58
C SER A 253 -9.22 -13.72 -5.20
N TRP A 254 -9.34 -12.39 -5.17
CA TRP A 254 -9.41 -11.55 -3.97
C TRP A 254 -10.63 -11.88 -3.09
N ILE A 255 -11.76 -12.28 -3.71
CA ILE A 255 -13.03 -12.51 -3.01
C ILE A 255 -12.85 -13.49 -1.85
N ASN A 256 -12.10 -14.57 -2.06
CA ASN A 256 -11.83 -15.57 -1.02
C ASN A 256 -11.06 -15.00 0.18
N TYR A 257 -10.17 -14.04 -0.05
CA TYR A 257 -9.43 -13.36 1.00
C TYR A 257 -10.32 -12.36 1.74
N GLY A 258 -11.13 -11.58 1.01
CA GLY A 258 -12.10 -10.66 1.60
C GLY A 258 -13.12 -11.36 2.49
N MET A 259 -13.66 -12.52 2.06
CA MET A 259 -14.60 -13.33 2.87
C MET A 259 -14.04 -13.81 4.21
N LYS A 260 -12.71 -13.91 4.32
CA LYS A 260 -11.99 -14.45 5.49
C LYS A 260 -11.35 -13.35 6.34
N THR A 261 -11.43 -12.09 5.91
CA THR A 261 -10.72 -10.99 6.55
C THR A 261 -11.33 -10.66 7.90
N LYS A 262 -10.48 -10.53 8.92
CA LYS A 262 -10.87 -9.93 10.20
C LYS A 262 -10.82 -8.41 10.05
N ILE A 263 -11.78 -7.73 10.67
CA ILE A 263 -11.87 -6.27 10.67
C ILE A 263 -11.51 -5.78 12.08
N CYS A 264 -10.83 -4.65 12.17
CA CYS A 264 -10.57 -3.96 13.43
C CYS A 264 -11.89 -3.68 14.18
N SER A 265 -11.91 -4.03 15.46
CA SER A 265 -13.07 -3.83 16.34
C SER A 265 -13.00 -2.56 17.18
N CYS A 266 -11.83 -1.89 17.27
CA CYS A 266 -11.62 -0.83 18.26
C CYS A 266 -11.52 0.59 17.68
N VAL A 267 -11.17 0.74 16.40
CA VAL A 267 -11.12 2.05 15.73
C VAL A 267 -12.30 2.14 14.78
N GLN A 268 -13.03 3.25 14.81
CA GLN A 268 -14.09 3.57 13.85
C GLN A 268 -13.81 4.96 13.24
N PRO A 269 -14.09 5.16 11.93
CA PRO A 269 -14.67 4.19 11.01
C PRO A 269 -13.62 3.19 10.48
N VAL A 270 -14.06 1.98 10.14
CA VAL A 270 -13.26 1.00 9.39
C VAL A 270 -13.90 0.75 8.03
N VAL A 271 -13.07 0.58 7.00
CA VAL A 271 -13.56 0.19 5.67
C VAL A 271 -14.06 -1.25 5.74
N LYS A 272 -15.36 -1.44 5.48
CA LYS A 272 -16.01 -2.75 5.39
C LYS A 272 -16.73 -2.86 4.06
N LEU A 273 -16.49 -3.96 3.36
CA LEU A 273 -17.17 -4.30 2.11
C LEU A 273 -18.15 -5.46 2.35
N ASP A 274 -19.34 -5.36 1.77
CA ASP A 274 -20.26 -6.47 1.68
C ASP A 274 -19.78 -7.43 0.60
N MET A 275 -19.16 -8.53 1.04
CA MET A 275 -18.58 -9.50 0.11
C MET A 275 -19.64 -10.26 -0.70
N GLN A 276 -20.91 -10.25 -0.27
CA GLN A 276 -22.02 -10.87 -1.03
C GLN A 276 -22.33 -10.10 -2.32
N HIS A 277 -21.90 -8.84 -2.41
CA HIS A 277 -22.04 -8.03 -3.62
C HIS A 277 -21.28 -8.64 -4.80
N PHE A 278 -20.13 -9.28 -4.57
CA PHE A 278 -19.28 -9.84 -5.63
C PHE A 278 -19.77 -11.20 -6.13
N THR A 279 -20.93 -11.20 -6.79
CA THR A 279 -21.56 -12.39 -7.37
C THR A 279 -20.84 -12.87 -8.64
N THR A 280 -21.17 -14.09 -9.09
CA THR A 280 -20.68 -14.63 -10.37
C THR A 280 -20.94 -13.69 -11.54
N ASP A 281 -22.12 -13.06 -11.61
CA ASP A 281 -22.46 -12.12 -12.69
C ASP A 281 -21.55 -10.88 -12.70
N ILE A 282 -21.14 -10.39 -11.52
CA ILE A 282 -20.19 -9.27 -11.42
C ILE A 282 -18.80 -9.71 -11.88
N VAL A 283 -18.36 -10.90 -11.46
CA VAL A 283 -17.07 -11.46 -11.88
C VAL A 283 -17.04 -11.67 -13.39
N ASP A 284 -18.09 -12.26 -13.96
CA ASP A 284 -18.21 -12.49 -15.40
C ASP A 284 -18.19 -11.16 -16.18
N LYS A 285 -18.88 -10.13 -15.67
CA LYS A 285 -18.84 -8.79 -16.27
C LYS A 285 -17.44 -8.17 -16.21
N PHE A 286 -16.73 -8.32 -15.09
CA PHE A 286 -15.34 -7.88 -14.97
C PHE A 286 -14.43 -8.60 -15.98
N GLU A 287 -14.56 -9.92 -16.11
CA GLU A 287 -13.77 -10.71 -17.05
C GLU A 287 -14.03 -10.29 -18.52
N GLN A 288 -15.28 -10.02 -18.88
CA GLN A 288 -15.64 -9.48 -20.19
C GLN A 288 -14.99 -8.11 -20.43
N ASP A 289 -15.04 -7.21 -19.45
CA ASP A 289 -14.49 -5.85 -19.54
C ASP A 289 -12.97 -5.81 -19.72
N ILE A 290 -12.25 -6.83 -19.25
CA ILE A 290 -10.80 -6.99 -19.47
C ILE A 290 -10.49 -7.85 -20.71
N GLY A 291 -11.49 -8.25 -21.49
CA GLY A 291 -11.31 -9.03 -22.72
C GLY A 291 -10.91 -10.50 -22.49
N LYS A 292 -11.32 -11.10 -21.37
CA LYS A 292 -11.13 -12.52 -21.07
C LYS A 292 -12.47 -13.26 -21.15
N THR A 293 -12.49 -14.43 -21.80
CA THR A 293 -13.75 -15.15 -22.12
C THR A 293 -14.19 -16.18 -21.08
N LYS A 294 -13.35 -16.45 -20.07
CA LYS A 294 -13.59 -17.18 -18.81
C LYS A 294 -12.25 -17.52 -18.20
N LEU A 295 -11.90 -16.99 -17.03
CA LEU A 295 -10.70 -17.44 -16.33
C LEU A 295 -10.95 -18.86 -15.78
N PRO A 296 -9.91 -19.72 -15.68
CA PRO A 296 -10.03 -21.07 -15.11
C PRO A 296 -10.49 -21.12 -13.64
N LEU A 297 -10.84 -19.98 -13.04
CA LEU A 297 -11.10 -19.84 -11.62
C LEU A 297 -12.58 -20.06 -11.23
N THR A 298 -13.48 -20.35 -12.18
CA THR A 298 -14.91 -20.53 -11.88
C THR A 298 -15.29 -21.80 -11.10
N ASN A 299 -14.33 -22.62 -10.66
CA ASN A 299 -14.58 -23.69 -9.69
C ASN A 299 -14.55 -23.20 -8.24
N PHE A 300 -15.08 -22.01 -7.95
CA PHE A 300 -15.26 -21.54 -6.57
C PHE A 300 -16.54 -22.14 -5.99
N SER A 301 -16.38 -23.17 -5.15
CA SER A 301 -17.41 -23.54 -4.20
C SER A 301 -17.45 -22.44 -3.12
N PHE A 302 -18.56 -21.70 -3.06
CA PHE A 302 -18.85 -20.73 -2.00
C PHE A 302 -19.07 -21.40 -0.61
N SER A 303 -18.74 -22.69 -0.46
CA SER A 303 -19.17 -23.53 0.66
C SER A 303 -18.06 -24.02 1.61
N GLN A 304 -16.81 -23.61 1.43
CA GLN A 304 -15.73 -24.04 2.34
C GLN A 304 -15.20 -22.90 3.22
N GLN A 305 -15.65 -22.91 4.48
CA GLN A 305 -14.98 -22.19 5.56
C GLN A 305 -13.54 -22.71 5.72
N PRO A 306 -12.54 -21.83 5.82
CA PRO A 306 -11.15 -22.24 6.02
C PRO A 306 -10.90 -22.68 7.47
N THR A 307 -10.11 -23.74 7.61
CA THR A 307 -9.69 -24.36 8.86
C THR A 307 -8.40 -23.79 9.45
N ASP A 308 -7.82 -22.73 8.90
CA ASP A 308 -6.54 -22.18 9.37
C ASP A 308 -6.69 -21.03 10.39
N PRO A 309 -5.90 -21.06 11.48
CA PRO A 309 -5.93 -20.01 12.48
C PRO A 309 -5.11 -18.80 12.02
N ILE A 310 -5.79 -17.66 11.92
CA ILE A 310 -5.24 -16.30 11.88
C ILE A 310 -4.62 -15.87 10.55
N THR A 311 -5.29 -14.96 9.83
CA THR A 311 -4.65 -14.07 8.84
C THR A 311 -5.35 -12.72 8.70
N HIS A 312 -4.58 -11.63 8.58
CA HIS A 312 -5.08 -10.28 8.34
C HIS A 312 -4.43 -9.62 7.10
N VAL A 313 -5.11 -8.56 6.64
CA VAL A 313 -4.92 -7.72 5.45
C VAL A 313 -5.40 -8.43 4.19
N SER A 314 -6.45 -7.92 3.55
CA SER A 314 -7.03 -8.57 2.36
C SER A 314 -6.80 -7.80 1.07
N ASP A 315 -6.15 -6.63 1.04
CA ASP A 315 -6.14 -5.81 -0.18
C ASP A 315 -4.97 -6.12 -1.11
N LEU A 316 -5.22 -6.13 -2.43
CA LEU A 316 -4.18 -6.01 -3.43
C LEU A 316 -3.87 -4.51 -3.60
N PHE A 317 -2.72 -4.05 -3.10
CA PHE A 317 -2.33 -2.64 -3.15
C PHE A 317 -1.45 -2.40 -4.36
N VAL A 318 -1.80 -1.41 -5.18
CA VAL A 318 -1.02 -1.05 -6.37
C VAL A 318 -0.54 0.38 -6.22
N GLY A 319 0.79 0.57 -6.16
CA GLY A 319 1.43 1.86 -5.96
C GLY A 319 2.48 2.18 -7.01
N LYS A 320 2.57 3.44 -7.44
CA LYS A 320 3.59 3.93 -8.38
C LYS A 320 4.27 5.18 -7.84
N SER A 321 5.61 5.18 -7.77
CA SER A 321 6.42 6.34 -7.44
C SER A 321 6.84 7.12 -8.69
N MET A 322 6.85 8.45 -8.63
CA MET A 322 7.08 9.35 -9.78
C MET A 322 8.27 10.30 -9.60
N LEU A 323 8.91 10.36 -8.43
CA LEU A 323 10.05 11.25 -8.14
C LEU A 323 11.16 10.50 -7.38
N HIS A 324 12.38 11.04 -7.43
CA HIS A 324 13.57 10.56 -6.73
C HIS A 324 13.99 11.54 -5.63
#